data_AF-A0A3B4WWS6-F1
#
_entry.id   AF-A0A3B4WWS6-F1
#
_cell.length_a   1.000
_cell.length_b   1.000
_cell.length_c   1.000
_cell.angle_alpha   90.00
_cell.angle_beta   90.00
_cell.angle_gamma   90.00
#
_symmetry.space_group_name_H-M   'P 1'
#
loop_
_entity.id
_entity.type
_entity.pdbx_description
1 polymer ?
#
loop_
_entity_poly.entity_id
_entity_poly.type
_entity_poly.pdbx_seq_one_letter_code
_entity_poly.pdbx_strand_id
1 'polypeptide(L)'
;MDSATTSFPSILSHITNAILNHEILALPVLPKRRGIPPLQTFAPLKSILPCDFHLLNLRSIQSQQQDPHSPSPYTAMILHRLALDCGFEAQNLGFNCTTTQGQLSVSGLFKNLDLQLLQPMSLTLMHAGTPLANDSTISLDPMEISAFKLKLR
;
A
#
# COMPACT_ATOMS: atom_id res chain seq x y z
N MET A 1 12.81 9.38 -35.84
CA MET A 1 11.40 9.81 -35.66
C MET A 1 11.09 9.63 -34.20
N ASP A 2 10.98 10.74 -33.49
CA ASP A 2 10.96 10.83 -32.03
C ASP A 2 9.71 10.16 -31.44
N SER A 3 9.92 9.03 -30.76
CA SER A 3 8.89 8.22 -30.12
C SER A 3 8.84 8.54 -28.63
N ALA A 4 8.34 9.73 -28.29
CA ALA A 4 8.14 10.12 -26.89
C ALA A 4 6.74 10.72 -26.71
N THR A 5 5.74 9.85 -26.50
CA THR A 5 4.37 10.28 -26.19
C THR A 5 3.91 9.87 -24.79
N THR A 6 4.82 9.40 -23.93
CA THR A 6 4.53 9.20 -22.50
C THR A 6 5.43 10.11 -21.68
N SER A 7 4.81 11.12 -21.05
CA SER A 7 5.43 11.92 -19.99
C SER A 7 4.86 11.46 -18.65
N PHE A 8 5.69 11.51 -17.61
CA PHE A 8 5.27 11.14 -16.26
C PHE A 8 5.19 12.38 -15.38
N PRO A 9 4.27 12.41 -14.39
CA PRO A 9 4.25 13.49 -13.41
C PRO A 9 5.51 13.47 -12.54
N SER A 10 5.85 14.63 -11.98
CA SER A 10 6.84 14.73 -10.91
C SER A 10 6.29 14.13 -9.61
N ILE A 11 7.17 13.85 -8.66
CA ILE A 11 6.80 13.37 -7.31
C ILE A 11 5.81 14.34 -6.64
N LEU A 12 6.04 15.65 -6.75
CA LEU A 12 5.16 16.67 -6.15
C LEU A 12 3.76 16.61 -6.76
N SER A 13 3.65 16.42 -8.08
CA SER A 13 2.35 16.29 -8.75
C SER A 13 1.60 15.04 -8.28
N HIS A 14 2.30 13.91 -8.13
CA HIS A 14 1.71 12.69 -7.58
C HIS A 14 1.21 12.86 -6.14
N ILE A 15 2.00 13.49 -5.27
CA ILE A 15 1.59 13.77 -3.87
C ILE A 15 0.37 14.70 -3.84
N THR A 16 0.38 15.75 -4.67
CA THR A 16 -0.75 16.69 -4.77
C THR A 16 -2.02 15.95 -5.20
N ASN A 17 -1.91 15.09 -6.22
CA ASN A 17 -3.02 14.26 -6.67
C ASN A 17 -3.50 13.30 -5.57
N ALA A 18 -2.60 12.70 -4.80
CA ALA A 18 -2.95 11.82 -3.70
C ALA A 18 -3.76 12.56 -2.61
N ILE A 19 -3.31 13.75 -2.21
CA ILE A 19 -4.01 14.58 -1.20
C ILE A 19 -5.41 15.00 -1.69
N LEU A 20 -5.55 15.34 -2.98
CA LEU A 20 -6.83 15.78 -3.54
C LEU A 20 -7.84 14.63 -3.70
N ASN A 21 -7.38 13.41 -4.00
CA ASN A 21 -8.26 12.26 -4.21
C ASN A 21 -8.46 11.39 -2.96
N HIS A 22 -7.55 11.47 -1.98
CA HIS A 22 -7.56 10.69 -0.75
C HIS A 22 -7.33 11.62 0.44
N GLU A 23 -8.39 12.31 0.84
CA GLU A 23 -8.33 13.28 1.92
C GLU A 23 -8.11 12.63 3.30
N ILE A 24 -7.60 13.44 4.24
CA ILE A 24 -7.45 13.04 5.63
C ILE A 24 -8.82 13.05 6.30
N LEU A 25 -9.29 11.88 6.73
CA LEU A 25 -10.55 11.75 7.46
C LEU A 25 -10.40 12.23 8.90
N ALA A 26 -10.96 13.40 9.22
CA ALA A 26 -11.02 13.91 10.58
C ALA A 26 -12.20 13.28 11.34
N LEU A 27 -11.90 12.46 12.35
CA LEU A 27 -12.92 11.81 13.19
C LEU A 27 -13.07 12.57 14.52
N PRO A 28 -14.17 13.32 14.73
CA PRO A 28 -14.39 14.02 15.99
C PRO A 28 -14.68 13.00 17.11
N VAL A 29 -14.00 13.18 18.25
CA VAL A 29 -14.12 12.30 19.41
C VAL A 29 -14.92 13.02 20.49
N LEU A 30 -15.92 12.31 21.06
CA LEU A 30 -16.67 12.84 22.18
C LEU A 30 -15.79 12.91 23.45
N PRO A 31 -16.01 13.91 24.31
CA PRO A 31 -15.25 14.05 25.55
C PRO A 31 -15.37 12.80 26.41
N LYS A 32 -14.24 12.46 27.04
CA LYS A 32 -14.01 11.23 27.80
C LYS A 32 -15.15 10.96 28.79
N ARG A 33 -15.87 9.85 28.62
CA ARG A 33 -16.73 9.31 29.69
C ARG A 33 -15.86 8.57 30.70
N ARG A 34 -16.21 8.68 31.98
CA ARG A 34 -15.53 7.95 33.08
C ARG A 34 -15.53 6.45 32.76
N GLY A 35 -14.37 5.81 32.80
CA GLY A 35 -14.20 4.38 32.51
C GLY A 35 -13.83 4.01 31.06
N ILE A 36 -13.80 4.94 30.11
CA ILE A 36 -13.33 4.66 28.74
C ILE A 36 -11.82 4.91 28.63
N PRO A 37 -11.01 3.93 28.17
CA PRO A 37 -9.59 4.13 27.91
C PRO A 37 -9.35 5.25 26.88
N PRO A 38 -8.24 5.98 26.97
CA PRO A 38 -7.90 6.97 25.93
C PRO A 38 -7.69 6.26 24.59
N LEU A 39 -8.14 6.90 23.50
CA LEU A 39 -7.79 6.45 22.14
C LEU A 39 -6.27 6.46 21.99
N GLN A 40 -5.73 5.39 21.44
CA GLN A 40 -4.31 5.29 21.14
C GLN A 40 -4.08 5.65 19.68
N THR A 41 -2.96 6.33 19.40
CA THR A 41 -2.51 6.57 18.04
C THR A 41 -2.21 5.23 17.37
N PHE A 42 -2.90 4.93 16.28
CA PHE A 42 -2.66 3.75 15.47
C PHE A 42 -1.74 4.11 14.31
N ALA A 43 -0.55 3.50 14.27
CA ALA A 43 0.45 3.69 13.21
C ALA A 43 0.91 2.32 12.70
N PRO A 44 0.12 1.66 11.82
CA PRO A 44 0.30 0.26 11.47
C PRO A 44 1.54 -0.04 10.63
N LEU A 45 2.17 0.97 10.02
CA LEU A 45 3.33 0.78 9.17
C LEU A 45 4.62 0.87 9.97
N LYS A 46 5.56 -0.06 9.74
CA LYS A 46 6.89 -0.12 10.38
C LYS A 46 7.85 0.86 9.73
N SER A 47 7.76 1.00 8.41
CA SER A 47 8.46 1.98 7.60
C SER A 47 7.45 2.82 6.80
N ILE A 48 7.86 4.01 6.40
CA ILE A 48 7.08 4.83 5.47
C ILE A 48 7.06 4.11 4.11
N LEU A 49 5.91 4.12 3.42
CA LEU A 49 5.80 3.57 2.07
C LEU A 49 6.64 4.44 1.11
N PRO A 50 7.43 3.85 0.19
CA PRO A 50 8.19 4.64 -0.78
C PRO A 50 7.25 5.52 -1.62
N CYS A 51 7.71 6.70 -2.03
CA CYS A 51 6.82 7.68 -2.68
C CYS A 51 6.36 7.26 -4.08
N ASP A 52 7.08 6.35 -4.72
CA ASP A 52 6.70 5.77 -6.00
C ASP A 52 5.76 4.57 -5.82
N PHE A 53 5.34 4.24 -4.59
CA PHE A 53 4.36 3.19 -4.32
C PHE A 53 3.05 3.78 -3.80
N HIS A 54 1.94 3.27 -4.31
CA HIS A 54 0.60 3.59 -3.85
C HIS A 54 -0.15 2.31 -3.49
N LEU A 55 -0.63 2.23 -2.25
CA LEU A 55 -1.52 1.18 -1.78
C LEU A 55 -2.95 1.47 -2.23
N LEU A 56 -3.31 0.97 -3.43
CA LEU A 56 -4.63 1.18 -4.03
C LEU A 56 -5.76 0.53 -3.22
N ASN A 57 -5.47 -0.61 -2.60
CA ASN A 57 -6.48 -1.31 -1.83
C ASN A 57 -5.86 -2.22 -0.77
N LEU A 58 -6.46 -2.23 0.42
CA LEU A 58 -6.18 -3.19 1.47
C LEU A 58 -7.51 -3.62 2.10
N ARG A 59 -7.96 -4.84 1.82
CA ARG A 59 -9.28 -5.33 2.28
C ARG A 59 -9.25 -6.79 2.65
N SER A 60 -10.11 -7.22 3.56
CA SER A 60 -10.30 -8.64 3.83
C SER A 60 -10.95 -9.34 2.63
N ILE A 61 -10.52 -10.57 2.34
CA ILE A 61 -11.14 -11.44 1.34
C ILE A 61 -12.29 -12.17 2.02
N GLN A 62 -13.48 -12.27 1.42
CA GLN A 62 -14.59 -12.96 2.06
C GLN A 62 -14.27 -14.45 2.31
N SER A 63 -14.64 -14.95 3.49
CA SER A 63 -14.47 -16.38 3.81
C SER A 63 -15.43 -17.21 2.95
N GLN A 64 -14.94 -18.30 2.38
CA GLN A 64 -15.76 -19.32 1.71
C GLN A 64 -16.29 -20.38 2.69
N GLN A 65 -15.96 -20.29 3.99
CA GLN A 65 -16.40 -21.26 5.00
C GLN A 65 -17.83 -21.02 5.47
N GLN A 66 -18.42 -22.07 6.05
CA GLN A 66 -19.85 -22.21 6.38
C GLN A 66 -20.44 -21.15 7.32
N ASP A 67 -19.63 -20.34 8.00
CA ASP A 67 -20.11 -19.24 8.83
C ASP A 67 -19.80 -17.89 8.16
N PRO A 68 -20.81 -17.23 7.54
CA PRO A 68 -20.68 -15.92 6.89
C PRO A 68 -20.19 -14.82 7.83
N HIS A 69 -20.29 -15.02 9.15
CA HIS A 69 -19.88 -14.05 10.17
C HIS A 69 -18.43 -14.21 10.63
N SER A 70 -17.73 -15.26 10.19
CA SER A 70 -16.32 -15.46 10.56
C SER A 70 -15.40 -14.56 9.73
N PRO A 71 -14.51 -13.76 10.36
CA PRO A 71 -13.55 -12.96 9.62
C PRO A 71 -12.54 -13.87 8.92
N SER A 72 -12.33 -13.63 7.63
CA SER A 72 -11.33 -14.36 6.86
C SER A 72 -9.92 -14.04 7.35
N PRO A 73 -9.01 -15.03 7.40
CA PRO A 73 -7.61 -14.79 7.72
C PRO A 73 -6.83 -14.17 6.55
N TYR A 74 -7.48 -13.97 5.40
CA TYR A 74 -6.83 -13.48 4.18
C TYR A 74 -7.17 -12.03 3.89
N THR A 75 -6.15 -11.27 3.50
CA THR A 75 -6.25 -9.87 3.11
C THR A 75 -5.76 -9.72 1.67
N ALA A 76 -6.49 -8.97 0.86
CA ALA A 76 -6.05 -8.54 -0.45
C ALA A 76 -5.31 -7.21 -0.33
N MET A 77 -4.12 -7.14 -0.93
CA MET A 77 -3.31 -5.94 -1.05
C MET A 77 -3.07 -5.66 -2.52
N ILE A 78 -3.46 -4.49 -3.01
CA ILE A 78 -3.23 -4.05 -4.39
C ILE A 78 -2.29 -2.86 -4.36
N LEU A 79 -1.15 -3.00 -5.03
CA LEU A 79 -0.10 -1.99 -5.10
C LEU A 79 0.03 -1.49 -6.53
N HIS A 80 0.32 -0.20 -6.65
CA HIS A 80 0.69 0.43 -7.91
C HIS A 80 2.03 1.14 -7.73
N ARG A 81 2.97 0.91 -8.64
CA ARG A 81 4.18 1.72 -8.72
C ARG A 81 3.95 2.87 -9.69
N LEU A 82 4.00 4.10 -9.19
CA LEU A 82 3.91 5.31 -9.98
C LEU A 82 5.20 5.51 -10.79
N ALA A 83 5.06 5.80 -12.07
CA ALA A 83 6.19 6.29 -12.85
C ALA A 83 6.43 7.78 -12.56
N LEU A 84 7.69 8.16 -12.51
CA LEU A 84 8.16 9.48 -12.14
C LEU A 84 9.02 10.04 -13.26
N ASP A 85 8.83 11.32 -13.60
CA ASP A 85 9.79 12.07 -14.40
C ASP A 85 10.79 12.79 -13.49
N CYS A 86 12.05 12.36 -13.55
CA CYS A 86 13.15 12.97 -12.81
C CYS A 86 13.76 14.19 -13.53
N GLY A 87 13.27 14.56 -14.73
CA GLY A 87 13.74 15.75 -15.46
C GLY A 87 13.49 17.06 -14.72
N PHE A 88 12.58 17.06 -13.75
CA PHE A 88 12.32 18.17 -12.82
C PHE A 88 12.83 17.84 -11.41
N GLU A 89 14.14 17.94 -11.20
CA GLU A 89 14.73 17.91 -9.86
C GLU A 89 14.47 19.24 -9.14
N ALA A 90 13.47 19.26 -8.27
CA ALA A 90 13.28 20.38 -7.37
C ALA A 90 14.27 20.26 -6.19
N GLN A 91 15.21 21.19 -6.10
CA GLN A 91 16.06 21.33 -4.91
C GLN A 91 15.18 21.73 -3.72
N ASN A 92 15.33 21.05 -2.58
CA ASN A 92 14.61 21.36 -1.34
C ASN A 92 13.08 21.29 -1.44
N LEU A 93 12.55 20.12 -1.82
CA LEU A 93 11.11 19.83 -1.86
C LEU A 93 10.36 20.05 -0.53
N GLY A 94 11.06 20.25 0.59
CA GLY A 94 10.44 20.46 1.91
C GLY A 94 9.79 19.19 2.48
N PHE A 95 9.93 18.05 1.81
CA PHE A 95 9.46 16.74 2.27
C PHE A 95 10.55 15.68 2.07
N ASN A 96 10.68 14.78 3.05
CA ASN A 96 11.59 13.63 2.97
C ASN A 96 10.91 12.53 2.17
N CYS A 97 11.23 12.45 0.89
CA CYS A 97 10.71 11.43 0.00
C CYS A 97 11.84 10.56 -0.56
N THR A 98 11.66 9.25 -0.45
CA THR A 98 12.60 8.25 -0.96
C THR A 98 11.85 7.26 -1.83
N THR A 99 12.46 6.87 -2.95
CA THR A 99 12.01 5.76 -3.78
C THR A 99 12.91 4.55 -3.51
N THR A 100 12.40 3.36 -3.75
CA THR A 100 13.14 2.09 -3.58
C THR A 100 13.44 1.41 -4.91
N GLN A 101 13.42 2.18 -6.00
CA GLN A 101 13.58 1.66 -7.37
C GLN A 101 12.63 0.51 -7.68
N GLY A 102 11.40 0.58 -7.16
CA GLY A 102 10.39 -0.46 -7.37
C GLY A 102 10.51 -1.68 -6.47
N GLN A 103 11.37 -1.67 -5.45
CA GLN A 103 11.52 -2.78 -4.51
C GLN A 103 10.75 -2.55 -3.21
N LEU A 104 9.93 -3.51 -2.77
CA LEU A 104 9.16 -3.40 -1.53
C LEU A 104 9.13 -4.72 -0.77
N SER A 105 9.61 -4.72 0.47
CA SER A 105 9.47 -5.84 1.40
C SER A 105 8.13 -5.77 2.13
N VAL A 106 7.24 -6.75 1.89
CA VAL A 106 5.91 -6.78 2.53
C VAL A 106 5.99 -7.19 3.99
N SER A 107 6.90 -8.11 4.34
CA SER A 107 7.13 -8.53 5.73
C SER A 107 7.69 -7.39 6.58
N GLY A 108 8.43 -6.46 5.98
CA GLY A 108 8.92 -5.25 6.63
C GLY A 108 7.90 -4.11 6.73
N LEU A 109 6.75 -4.21 6.06
CA LEU A 109 5.84 -3.07 5.88
C LEU A 109 4.97 -2.78 7.12
N PHE A 110 4.45 -3.81 7.77
CA PHE A 110 3.51 -3.68 8.89
C PHE A 110 4.18 -3.87 10.26
N LYS A 111 3.76 -3.10 11.27
CA LYS A 111 4.16 -3.28 12.67
C LYS A 111 3.31 -4.37 13.30
N ASN A 112 3.95 -5.22 14.11
CA ASN A 112 3.30 -6.22 14.96
C ASN A 112 2.39 -7.18 14.18
N LEU A 113 2.71 -7.45 12.91
CA LEU A 113 2.00 -8.42 12.07
C LEU A 113 3.04 -9.30 11.38
N ASP A 114 2.87 -10.62 11.53
CA ASP A 114 3.73 -11.60 10.91
C ASP A 114 3.14 -12.08 9.59
N LEU A 115 3.90 -11.95 8.51
CA LEU A 115 3.50 -12.40 7.18
C LEU A 115 3.66 -13.92 7.07
N GLN A 116 2.54 -14.64 6.95
CA GLN A 116 2.50 -16.10 6.82
C GLN A 116 2.38 -16.59 5.38
N LEU A 117 1.74 -15.78 4.53
CA LEU A 117 1.53 -16.08 3.12
C LEU A 117 1.63 -14.77 2.35
N LEU A 118 2.43 -14.79 1.30
CA LEU A 118 2.44 -13.79 0.25
C LEU A 118 2.19 -14.49 -1.08
N GLN A 119 1.02 -14.30 -1.67
CA GLN A 119 0.66 -14.97 -2.92
C GLN A 119 0.22 -13.94 -3.97
N PRO A 120 0.90 -13.83 -5.12
CA PRO A 120 0.42 -13.03 -6.24
C PRO A 120 -0.96 -13.49 -6.71
N MET A 121 -1.80 -12.55 -7.11
CA MET A 121 -3.16 -12.78 -7.59
C MET A 121 -3.43 -11.94 -8.83
N SER A 122 -4.43 -12.32 -9.63
CA SER A 122 -5.03 -11.39 -10.59
C SER A 122 -5.63 -10.19 -9.86
N LEU A 123 -5.78 -9.03 -10.54
CA LEU A 123 -6.37 -7.82 -9.94
C LEU A 123 -7.78 -8.06 -9.38
N THR A 124 -8.53 -8.99 -9.97
CA THR A 124 -9.86 -9.44 -9.52
C THR A 124 -9.84 -10.45 -8.38
N LEU A 125 -8.65 -10.92 -7.97
CA LEU A 125 -8.40 -11.97 -6.98
C LEU A 125 -8.98 -13.35 -7.33
N MET A 126 -9.34 -13.57 -8.58
CA MET A 126 -9.95 -14.83 -9.05
C MET A 126 -8.92 -15.90 -9.41
N HIS A 127 -7.70 -15.48 -9.79
CA HIS A 127 -6.63 -16.40 -10.18
C HIS A 127 -5.44 -16.19 -9.28
N ALA A 128 -4.90 -17.29 -8.75
CA ALA A 128 -3.77 -17.27 -7.84
C ALA A 128 -2.50 -17.72 -8.56
N GLY A 129 -1.42 -16.97 -8.36
CA GLY A 129 -0.08 -17.36 -8.77
C GLY A 129 0.61 -18.24 -7.73
N THR A 130 1.87 -18.59 -7.99
CA THR A 130 2.69 -19.33 -7.04
C THR A 130 3.02 -18.48 -5.81
N PRO A 131 2.79 -18.97 -4.59
CA PRO A 131 3.20 -18.27 -3.38
C PRO A 131 4.69 -17.93 -3.38
N LEU A 132 5.00 -16.75 -2.90
CA LEU A 132 6.36 -16.24 -2.70
C LEU A 132 6.84 -16.59 -1.28
N ALA A 133 8.15 -16.57 -1.07
CA ALA A 133 8.72 -16.65 0.27
C ALA A 133 8.28 -15.45 1.12
N ASN A 134 8.11 -15.64 2.43
CA ASN A 134 7.57 -14.61 3.32
C ASN A 134 8.51 -13.39 3.48
N ASP A 135 9.81 -13.58 3.29
CA ASP A 135 10.85 -12.55 3.30
C ASP A 135 11.14 -11.97 1.90
N SER A 136 10.39 -12.39 0.88
CA SER A 136 10.59 -11.90 -0.47
C SER A 136 10.33 -10.39 -0.59
N THR A 137 11.11 -9.77 -1.47
CA THR A 137 10.94 -8.38 -1.88
C THR A 137 10.20 -8.37 -3.22
N ILE A 138 9.08 -7.64 -3.28
CA ILE A 138 8.33 -7.43 -4.51
C ILE A 138 9.08 -6.42 -5.36
N SER A 139 9.22 -6.69 -6.65
CA SER A 139 9.70 -5.73 -7.65
C SER A 139 8.55 -5.37 -8.57
N LEU A 140 8.26 -4.08 -8.73
CA LEU A 140 7.27 -3.58 -9.69
C LEU A 140 7.94 -2.65 -10.69
N ASP A 141 7.56 -2.75 -11.96
CA ASP A 141 7.97 -1.81 -13.00
C ASP A 141 7.18 -0.49 -12.92
N PRO A 142 7.69 0.62 -13.47
CA PRO A 142 6.95 1.88 -13.50
C PRO A 142 5.58 1.71 -14.19
N MET A 143 4.52 2.23 -13.56
CA MET A 143 3.11 2.05 -13.94
C MET A 143 2.54 0.63 -13.78
N GLU A 144 3.26 -0.29 -13.14
CA GLU A 144 2.74 -1.64 -12.87
C GLU A 144 1.77 -1.65 -11.68
N ILE A 145 0.65 -2.34 -11.86
CA ILE A 145 -0.32 -2.65 -10.80
C ILE A 145 -0.32 -4.15 -10.54
N SER A 146 -0.07 -4.53 -9.30
CA SER A 146 0.00 -5.94 -8.89
C SER A 146 -0.83 -6.18 -7.63
N ALA A 147 -1.49 -7.34 -7.58
CA ALA A 147 -2.36 -7.75 -6.47
C ALA A 147 -1.79 -8.96 -5.75
N PHE A 148 -1.93 -8.96 -4.42
CA PHE A 148 -1.40 -9.99 -3.54
C PHE A 148 -2.46 -10.41 -2.53
N LYS A 149 -2.55 -11.71 -2.29
CA LYS A 149 -3.25 -12.31 -1.16
C LYS A 149 -2.24 -12.54 -0.04
N LEU A 150 -2.54 -11.94 1.11
CA LEU A 150 -1.76 -12.00 2.33
C LEU A 150 -2.48 -12.86 3.37
N LYS A 151 -1.69 -13.52 4.23
CA LYS A 151 -2.17 -14.03 5.52
C LYS A 151 -1.30 -13.42 6.60
N LEU A 152 -1.90 -12.66 7.50
CA LEU A 152 -1.23 -11.92 8.58
C LEU A 152 -1.65 -12.54 9.92
N ARG A 153 -0.72 -12.60 10.89
CA ARG A 153 -0.99 -13.07 12.26
C ARG A 153 -0.46 -12.08 13.29
#